data_AF-A0A8T4F3T9-F1
#
_entry.id   AF-A0A8T4F3T9-F1
#
_cell.length_a   1.000
_cell.length_b   1.000
_cell.length_c   1.000
_cell.angle_alpha   90.00
_cell.angle_beta   90.00
_cell.angle_gamma   90.00
#
_symmetry.space_group_name_H-M   'P 1'
#
loop_
_entity.id
_entity.type
_entity.pdbx_description
1 polymer ?
#
loop_
_entity_poly.entity_id
_entity_poly.type
_entity_poly.pdbx_seq_one_letter_code
_entity_poly.pdbx_strand_id
1 'polypeptide(L)'
;MRPADWWAARASVRPSRRLLDVPRLRAMWDAMRTLPRGSAKDVMSHGDLIPGNVVVSGGRLAGILDVGGLGPADPALDLVSAWHLLEAGPRQVLRLGLGCGDAEWERGKAWAFQQAMGVVWYYVDSNPAMSLMGRRTLERITATTPT
;
A
#
# COMPACT_ATOMS: atom_id res chain seq x y z
N MET A 1 1.40 -10.06 -10.56
CA MET A 1 0.29 -9.48 -9.76
C MET A 1 -1.01 -10.01 -10.34
N ARG A 2 -1.91 -10.64 -9.56
CA ARG A 2 -3.31 -10.78 -9.98
C ARG A 2 -4.06 -9.60 -9.39
N PRO A 3 -4.39 -8.57 -10.18
CA PRO A 3 -5.03 -7.38 -9.65
C PRO A 3 -6.53 -7.63 -9.52
N ALA A 4 -7.12 -7.28 -8.38
CA ALA A 4 -8.57 -7.27 -8.23
C ALA A 4 -9.06 -5.82 -8.31
N ASP A 5 -9.59 -5.44 -9.48
CA ASP A 5 -10.13 -4.09 -9.77
C ASP A 5 -11.52 -3.85 -9.16
N TRP A 6 -11.92 -4.64 -8.16
CA TRP A 6 -13.26 -4.57 -7.56
C TRP A 6 -13.60 -3.17 -7.01
N TRP A 7 -12.58 -2.45 -6.55
CA TRP A 7 -12.72 -1.08 -6.06
C TRP A 7 -13.10 -0.11 -7.18
N ALA A 8 -12.67 -0.36 -8.42
CA ALA A 8 -12.95 0.51 -9.56
C ALA A 8 -14.44 0.45 -9.96
N ALA A 9 -15.05 -0.73 -9.83
CA ALA A 9 -16.49 -0.89 -9.97
C ALA A 9 -17.25 -0.14 -8.87
N ARG A 10 -16.82 -0.28 -7.59
CA ARG A 10 -17.47 0.40 -6.46
C ARG A 10 -17.31 1.92 -6.46
N ALA A 11 -16.19 2.45 -6.92
CA ALA A 11 -15.96 3.89 -7.07
C ALA A 11 -16.96 4.55 -8.04
N SER A 12 -17.57 3.77 -8.94
CA SER A 12 -18.53 4.25 -9.94
C SER A 12 -19.98 4.27 -9.43
N VAL A 13 -20.28 3.64 -8.28
CA VAL A 13 -21.65 3.36 -7.81
C VAL A 13 -22.07 4.23 -6.61
N ARG A 14 -21.14 4.85 -5.87
CA ARG A 14 -21.46 5.73 -4.72
C ARG A 14 -21.27 7.22 -5.04
N PRO A 15 -21.88 8.16 -4.28
CA PRO A 15 -21.72 9.63 -4.44
C PRO A 15 -20.29 10.15 -4.17
N SER A 16 -19.31 9.27 -4.21
CA SER A 16 -18.02 9.35 -3.57
C SER A 16 -16.90 9.88 -4.48
N ARG A 17 -17.27 10.47 -5.63
CA ARG A 17 -16.39 11.30 -6.45
C ARG A 17 -15.74 12.45 -5.67
N ARG A 18 -16.22 12.77 -4.45
CA ARG A 18 -15.64 13.77 -3.55
C ARG A 18 -14.57 13.23 -2.59
N LEU A 19 -14.43 11.92 -2.42
CA LEU A 19 -13.48 11.34 -1.46
C LEU A 19 -12.08 11.17 -2.04
N LEU A 20 -11.98 10.87 -3.33
CA LEU A 20 -10.75 10.55 -4.03
C LEU A 20 -10.80 11.10 -5.47
N ASP A 21 -9.66 11.53 -5.99
CA ASP A 21 -9.48 11.87 -7.40
C ASP A 21 -9.41 10.57 -8.25
N VAL A 22 -10.57 9.96 -8.46
CA VAL A 22 -10.69 8.64 -9.12
C VAL A 22 -10.06 8.63 -10.53
N PRO A 23 -10.22 9.65 -11.40
CA PRO A 23 -9.55 9.67 -12.70
C PRO A 23 -8.02 9.62 -12.58
N ARG A 24 -7.41 10.45 -11.72
CA ARG A 24 -5.96 10.44 -11.51
C ARG A 24 -5.48 9.11 -10.95
N LEU A 25 -6.17 8.58 -9.95
CA LEU A 25 -5.83 7.30 -9.33
C LEU A 25 -5.95 6.13 -10.32
N ARG A 26 -6.94 6.17 -11.22
CA ARG A 26 -7.07 5.18 -12.29
C ARG A 26 -5.88 5.21 -13.25
N ALA A 27 -5.47 6.40 -13.71
CA ALA A 27 -4.31 6.53 -14.58
C ALA A 27 -3.02 6.01 -13.91
N MET A 28 -2.82 6.31 -12.63
CA MET A 28 -1.69 5.76 -11.85
C MET A 28 -1.75 4.24 -11.74
N TRP A 29 -2.95 3.69 -11.50
CA TRP A 29 -3.15 2.25 -11.42
C TRP A 29 -2.85 1.55 -12.74
N ASP A 30 -3.28 2.12 -13.87
CA ASP A 30 -3.02 1.57 -15.20
C ASP A 30 -1.53 1.45 -15.49
N ALA A 31 -0.71 2.40 -15.03
CA ALA A 31 0.74 2.28 -15.07
C ALA A 31 1.25 1.19 -14.11
N MET A 32 0.86 1.26 -12.83
CA MET A 32 1.34 0.37 -11.76
C MET A 32 1.04 -1.11 -12.01
N ARG A 33 -0.15 -1.46 -12.52
CA ARG A 33 -0.56 -2.85 -12.73
C ARG A 33 0.23 -3.56 -13.85
N THR A 34 0.96 -2.80 -14.67
CA THR A 34 1.82 -3.32 -15.75
C THR A 34 3.26 -3.54 -15.33
N LEU A 35 3.63 -3.18 -14.08
CA LEU A 35 4.99 -3.36 -13.59
C LEU A 35 5.40 -4.84 -13.63
N PRO A 36 6.60 -5.16 -14.16
CA PRO A 36 7.05 -6.54 -14.28
C PRO A 36 7.35 -7.12 -12.89
N ARG A 37 6.85 -8.33 -12.63
CA ARG A 37 7.10 -9.10 -11.40
C ARG A 37 8.59 -9.47 -11.22
N GLY A 38 9.35 -9.54 -12.31
CA GLY A 38 10.72 -10.04 -12.33
C GLY A 38 10.80 -11.56 -12.12
N SER A 39 12.02 -12.10 -12.04
CA SER A 39 12.30 -13.53 -11.85
C SER A 39 12.49 -13.94 -10.39
N ALA A 40 12.44 -12.98 -9.45
CA ALA A 40 12.61 -13.26 -8.03
C ALA A 40 11.51 -14.20 -7.54
N LYS A 41 11.92 -15.30 -6.88
CA LYS A 41 11.01 -16.27 -6.27
C LYS A 41 10.14 -15.60 -5.21
N ASP A 42 9.00 -16.22 -4.93
CA ASP A 42 8.19 -15.81 -3.79
C ASP A 42 8.96 -16.05 -2.49
N VAL A 43 8.78 -15.15 -1.53
CA VAL A 43 9.42 -15.17 -0.22
C VAL A 43 8.36 -15.12 0.87
N MET A 44 8.71 -15.53 2.09
CA MET A 44 7.81 -15.41 3.23
C MET A 44 7.45 -13.94 3.44
N SER A 45 6.15 -13.65 3.47
CA SER A 45 5.62 -12.31 3.63
C SER A 45 4.57 -12.28 4.73
N HIS A 46 4.50 -11.14 5.42
CA HIS A 46 3.43 -10.81 6.36
C HIS A 46 2.11 -10.51 5.65
N GLY A 47 2.16 -9.81 4.52
CA GLY A 47 1.01 -9.54 3.66
C GLY A 47 0.14 -8.37 4.10
N ASP A 48 0.09 -8.07 5.41
CA ASP A 48 -0.72 -6.99 5.98
C ASP A 48 0.04 -6.09 6.99
N LEU A 49 1.24 -5.57 6.63
CA LEU A 49 2.03 -4.69 7.50
C LEU A 49 1.48 -3.25 7.55
N ILE A 50 0.30 -3.11 8.14
CA ILE A 50 -0.39 -1.85 8.41
C ILE A 50 -0.10 -1.35 9.85
N PRO A 51 -0.37 -0.07 10.17
CA PRO A 51 -0.14 0.49 11.51
C PRO A 51 -0.71 -0.33 12.67
N GLY A 52 -1.88 -0.95 12.48
CA GLY A 52 -2.53 -1.76 13.52
C GLY A 52 -1.73 -3.01 13.91
N ASN A 53 -0.85 -3.50 13.04
CA ASN A 53 -0.06 -4.71 13.25
C ASN A 53 1.38 -4.41 13.70
N VAL A 54 1.73 -3.15 13.96
CA VAL A 54 3.08 -2.72 14.38
C VAL A 54 3.06 -2.17 15.79
N VAL A 55 3.77 -2.81 16.70
CA VAL A 55 3.88 -2.37 18.10
C VAL A 55 5.16 -1.56 18.28
N VAL A 56 5.03 -0.36 18.83
CA VAL A 56 6.17 0.52 19.14
C VAL A 56 6.21 0.77 20.64
N SER A 57 7.39 0.64 21.25
CA SER A 57 7.64 0.96 22.65
C SER A 57 8.95 1.72 22.78
N GLY A 58 8.96 2.82 23.52
CA GLY A 58 10.15 3.67 23.68
C GLY A 58 10.71 4.21 22.35
N GLY A 59 9.86 4.44 21.34
CA GLY A 59 10.28 4.89 20.01
C GLY A 59 10.94 3.82 19.15
N ARG A 60 10.89 2.53 19.56
CA ARG A 60 11.46 1.40 18.82
C ARG A 60 10.40 0.36 18.49
N LEU A 61 10.60 -0.37 17.40
CA LEU A 61 9.79 -1.54 17.07
C LEU A 61 9.89 -2.57 18.19
N ALA A 62 8.76 -2.95 18.77
CA ALA A 62 8.65 -3.88 19.88
C ALA A 62 8.00 -5.22 19.48
N GLY A 63 7.25 -5.24 18.38
CA GLY A 63 6.63 -6.46 17.89
C GLY A 63 5.78 -6.26 16.63
N ILE A 64 5.44 -7.38 16.00
CA ILE A 64 4.52 -7.47 14.86
C ILE A 64 3.39 -8.42 15.25
N LEU A 65 2.15 -8.01 15.01
CA LEU A 65 0.94 -8.78 15.32
C LEU A 65 0.37 -9.43 14.05
N ASP A 66 -0.67 -10.25 14.21
CA ASP A 66 -1.43 -10.86 13.11
C ASP A 66 -0.60 -11.67 12.09
N VAL A 67 0.35 -12.44 12.62
CA VAL A 67 1.19 -13.36 11.85
C VAL A 67 0.50 -14.69 11.49
N GLY A 68 -0.84 -14.75 11.58
CA GLY A 68 -1.60 -15.94 11.22
C GLY A 68 -1.63 -16.22 9.72
N GLY A 69 -1.41 -15.18 8.90
CA GLY A 69 -1.48 -15.22 7.44
C GLY A 69 -0.14 -15.29 6.71
N LEU A 70 0.97 -15.55 7.41
CA LEU A 70 2.30 -15.59 6.76
C LEU A 70 2.32 -16.61 5.62
N GLY A 71 2.90 -16.23 4.48
CA GLY A 71 2.99 -17.13 3.34
C GLY A 71 3.91 -16.65 2.22
N PRO A 72 4.18 -17.51 1.23
CA PRO A 72 4.98 -17.13 0.06
C PRO A 72 4.25 -16.08 -0.79
N ALA A 73 4.91 -14.95 -1.04
CA ALA A 73 4.39 -13.87 -1.87
C ALA A 73 5.51 -13.12 -2.63
N ASP A 74 5.11 -12.15 -3.45
CA ASP A 74 6.04 -11.19 -4.07
C ASP A 74 6.93 -10.53 -2.99
N PRO A 75 8.27 -10.52 -3.15
CA PRO A 75 9.17 -9.80 -2.23
C PRO A 75 8.79 -8.33 -2.00
N ALA A 76 8.14 -7.71 -2.99
CA ALA A 76 7.68 -6.35 -2.88
C ALA A 76 6.43 -6.16 -1.99
N LEU A 77 5.73 -7.24 -1.58
CA LEU A 77 4.43 -7.13 -0.91
C LEU A 77 4.55 -6.39 0.43
N ASP A 78 5.49 -6.75 1.28
CA ASP A 78 5.65 -6.14 2.61
C ASP A 78 6.22 -4.72 2.60
N LEU A 79 6.68 -4.25 1.43
CA LEU A 79 7.03 -2.84 1.23
C LEU A 79 5.80 -1.94 1.34
N VAL A 80 4.56 -2.47 1.38
CA VAL A 80 3.36 -1.67 1.69
C VAL A 80 3.50 -0.84 2.96
N SER A 81 4.23 -1.37 3.94
CA SER A 81 4.55 -0.71 5.21
C SER A 81 5.21 0.66 5.01
N ALA A 82 6.01 0.83 3.96
CA ALA A 82 6.69 2.08 3.63
C ALA A 82 5.70 3.23 3.38
N TRP A 83 4.52 2.95 2.80
CA TRP A 83 3.50 3.97 2.55
C TRP A 83 2.37 3.98 3.58
N HIS A 84 2.11 2.86 4.25
CA HIS A 84 1.14 2.83 5.35
C HIS A 84 1.68 3.50 6.62
N LEU A 85 2.98 3.38 6.90
CA LEU A 85 3.58 3.84 8.15
C LEU A 85 4.32 5.17 8.02
N LEU A 86 5.09 5.36 6.93
CA LEU A 86 6.18 6.35 6.91
C LEU A 86 5.90 7.56 6.03
N GLU A 87 6.30 8.73 6.51
CA GLU A 87 6.46 9.94 5.69
C GLU A 87 7.70 9.85 4.80
N ALA A 88 7.82 10.74 3.81
CA ALA A 88 8.82 10.64 2.74
C ALA A 88 10.27 10.46 3.24
N GLY A 89 10.68 11.19 4.27
CA GLY A 89 12.04 11.11 4.84
C GLY A 89 12.36 9.73 5.42
N PRO A 90 11.65 9.27 6.47
CA PRO A 90 11.84 7.93 7.02
C PRO A 90 11.62 6.80 6.00
N ARG A 91 10.72 7.00 5.03
CA ARG A 91 10.49 6.04 3.94
C ARG A 91 11.73 5.84 3.07
N GLN A 92 12.46 6.92 2.79
CA GLN A 92 13.72 6.84 2.05
C GLN A 92 14.81 6.14 2.86
N VAL A 93 14.87 6.38 4.18
CA VAL A 93 15.79 5.66 5.08
C VAL A 93 15.49 4.15 5.06
N LEU A 94 14.21 3.76 5.13
CA LEU A 94 13.81 2.35 5.03
C LEU A 94 14.25 1.74 3.68
N ARG A 95 13.99 2.42 2.56
CA ARG A 95 14.39 1.95 1.22
C ARG A 95 15.90 1.68 1.15
N LEU A 96 16.71 2.64 1.61
CA LEU A 96 18.16 2.53 1.63
C LEU A 96 18.63 1.38 2.54
N GLY A 97 18.02 1.22 3.71
CA GLY A 97 18.34 0.15 4.65
C GLY A 97 17.99 -1.25 4.14
N LEU A 98 16.91 -1.39 3.37
CA LEU A 98 16.50 -2.65 2.75
C LEU A 98 17.33 -2.98 1.50
N GLY A 99 17.94 -1.99 0.86
CA GLY A 99 18.69 -2.18 -0.39
C GLY A 99 17.81 -2.66 -1.56
N CYS A 100 16.50 -2.39 -1.53
CA CYS A 100 15.58 -2.84 -2.57
C CYS A 100 15.78 -2.06 -3.87
N GLY A 101 15.73 -2.78 -4.99
CA GLY A 101 15.90 -2.18 -6.32
C GLY A 101 14.68 -1.37 -6.74
N ASP A 102 14.86 -0.45 -7.69
CA ASP A 102 13.81 0.47 -8.15
C ASP A 102 12.54 -0.25 -8.61
N ALA A 103 12.69 -1.34 -9.36
CA ALA A 103 11.55 -2.13 -9.84
C ALA A 103 10.77 -2.79 -8.69
N GLU A 104 11.45 -3.25 -7.65
CA GLU A 104 10.81 -3.83 -6.47
C GLU A 104 10.10 -2.76 -5.64
N TRP A 105 10.74 -1.60 -5.49
CA TRP A 105 10.16 -0.46 -4.80
C TRP A 105 8.87 0.04 -5.45
N GLU A 106 8.85 0.21 -6.78
CA GLU A 106 7.64 0.62 -7.49
C GLU A 106 6.53 -0.45 -7.43
N ARG A 107 6.88 -1.75 -7.39
CA ARG A 107 5.88 -2.80 -7.11
C ARG A 107 5.34 -2.70 -5.69
N GLY A 108 6.18 -2.39 -4.69
CA GLY A 108 5.74 -2.15 -3.32
C GLY A 108 4.75 -1.00 -3.22
N LYS A 109 5.01 0.08 -3.96
CA LYS A 109 4.11 1.22 -4.11
C LYS A 109 2.78 0.81 -4.74
N ALA A 110 2.81 -0.04 -5.76
CA ALA A 110 1.61 -0.58 -6.41
C ALA A 110 0.79 -1.47 -5.47
N TRP A 111 1.43 -2.30 -4.64
CA TRP A 111 0.76 -3.09 -3.60
C TRP A 111 0.08 -2.18 -2.57
N ALA A 112 0.79 -1.17 -2.06
CA ALA A 112 0.25 -0.19 -1.12
C ALA A 112 -0.95 0.56 -1.71
N PHE A 113 -0.85 0.97 -2.98
CA PHE A 113 -1.94 1.61 -3.72
C PHE A 113 -3.18 0.71 -3.77
N GLN A 114 -3.02 -0.55 -4.19
CA GLN A 114 -4.14 -1.48 -4.30
C GLN A 114 -4.83 -1.70 -2.95
N GLN A 115 -4.06 -1.94 -1.88
CA GLN A 115 -4.59 -2.12 -0.54
C GLN A 115 -5.32 -0.87 -0.06
N ALA A 116 -4.70 0.30 -0.21
CA ALA A 116 -5.30 1.57 0.20
C ALA A 116 -6.61 1.87 -0.52
N MET A 117 -6.69 1.63 -1.84
CA MET A 117 -7.94 1.76 -2.59
C MET A 117 -9.03 0.86 -2.00
N GLY A 118 -8.70 -0.41 -1.70
CA GLY A 118 -9.65 -1.33 -1.07
C GLY A 118 -10.12 -0.86 0.30
N VAL A 119 -9.18 -0.48 1.16
CA VAL A 119 -9.43 -0.03 2.54
C VAL A 119 -10.32 1.21 2.58
N VAL A 120 -10.06 2.23 1.75
CA VAL A 120 -10.87 3.46 1.72
C VAL A 120 -12.34 3.12 1.47
N TRP A 121 -12.61 2.32 0.44
CA TRP A 121 -13.97 1.99 0.01
C TRP A 121 -14.68 0.99 0.92
N TYR A 122 -13.95 0.03 1.48
CA TYR A 122 -14.51 -0.99 2.34
C TYR A 122 -14.94 -0.40 3.69
N TYR A 123 -14.14 0.52 4.24
CA TYR A 123 -14.32 1.03 5.60
C TYR A 123 -14.92 2.43 5.69
N VAL A 124 -15.32 3.04 4.57
CA VAL A 124 -15.84 4.43 4.56
C VAL A 124 -16.96 4.68 5.57
N ASP A 125 -17.88 3.71 5.74
CA ASP A 125 -19.02 3.84 6.63
C ASP A 125 -18.81 3.12 7.98
N SER A 126 -17.96 2.09 8.04
CA SER A 126 -17.85 1.18 9.19
C SER A 126 -16.64 1.43 10.08
N ASN A 127 -15.54 1.95 9.52
CA ASN A 127 -14.32 2.24 10.27
C ASN A 127 -13.60 3.47 9.68
N PRO A 128 -13.98 4.68 10.11
CA PRO A 128 -13.42 5.92 9.58
C PRO A 128 -11.90 6.04 9.75
N ALA A 129 -11.34 5.43 10.81
CA ALA A 129 -9.89 5.43 11.04
C ALA A 129 -9.14 4.61 9.98
N MET A 130 -9.65 3.42 9.65
CA MET A 130 -9.11 2.61 8.55
C MET A 130 -9.26 3.31 7.21
N SER A 131 -10.44 3.89 6.92
CA SER A 131 -10.64 4.65 5.69
C SER A 131 -9.69 5.84 5.58
N LEU A 132 -9.44 6.58 6.68
CA LEU A 132 -8.45 7.66 6.73
C LEU A 132 -7.03 7.16 6.49
N MET A 133 -6.64 6.01 7.05
CA MET A 133 -5.33 5.39 6.81
C MET A 133 -5.11 5.12 5.31
N GLY A 134 -6.11 4.53 4.65
CA GLY A 134 -6.07 4.33 3.19
C GLY A 134 -5.91 5.66 2.42
N ARG A 135 -6.64 6.71 2.80
CA ARG A 135 -6.51 8.04 2.17
C ARG A 135 -5.12 8.63 2.33
N ARG A 136 -4.53 8.58 3.54
CA ARG A 136 -3.16 9.05 3.79
C ARG A 136 -2.12 8.28 2.97
N THR A 137 -2.30 6.97 2.82
CA THR A 137 -1.45 6.18 1.93
C THR A 137 -1.53 6.67 0.49
N LEU A 138 -2.73 6.95 -0.04
CA LEU A 138 -2.89 7.49 -1.39
C LEU A 138 -2.30 8.90 -1.55
N GLU A 139 -2.46 9.78 -0.54
CA GLU A 139 -1.83 11.10 -0.51
C GLU A 139 -0.29 10.98 -0.59
N ARG A 140 0.30 10.09 0.22
CA ARG A 140 1.74 9.80 0.21
C ARG A 140 2.26 9.25 -1.11
N ILE A 141 1.43 8.50 -1.85
CA ILE A 141 1.77 7.94 -3.16
C ILE A 141 1.65 9.00 -4.26
N THR A 142 0.61 9.83 -4.21
CA THR A 142 0.36 10.88 -5.21
C THR A 142 1.31 12.07 -5.07
N ALA A 143 1.80 12.37 -3.87
CA ALA A 143 2.80 13.41 -3.62
C ALA A 143 4.20 13.08 -4.19
N THR A 144 4.47 11.81 -4.50
CA THR A 144 5.78 11.34 -5.01
C THR A 144 5.92 11.31 -6.53
N THR A 145 4.90 11.76 -7.28
CA THR A 145 4.94 11.80 -8.75
C THR A 145 5.05 13.26 -9.20
N PRO A 146 6.17 13.70 -9.81
CA PRO A 146 6.23 15.02 -10.46
C PRO A 146 5.18 15.08 -11.58
N THR A 147 4.62 16.27 -11.78
CA THR A 147 3.64 16.54 -12.84
C THR A 147 4.29 16.50 -14.21
#